data_AF-G7GEX1-F1
#
_entry.id   AF-G7GEX1-F1
#
_cell.length_a   1.000
_cell.length_b   1.000
_cell.length_c   1.000
_cell.angle_alpha   90.00
_cell.angle_beta   90.00
_cell.angle_gamma   90.00
#
_symmetry.space_group_name_H-M   'P 1'
#
loop_
_entity.id
_entity.type
_entity.pdbx_description
1 polymer ?
#
loop_
_entity_poly.entity_id
_entity_poly.type
_entity_poly.pdbx_seq_one_letter_code
_entity_poly.pdbx_strand_id
1 'polypeptide(L)'
;MHIIDKIDIKNLWGTNNLIISCFQDYNFLIGENGTGKTTVINLVAAALRADFKKLDQIEFESIEISLKTNSSRKKPSIKVMKSKKKDLPFSDITYEIKQSQSEDPEIFDLDELESERIYRGFSVRMLREMKYNHYSSSVYNAIEKLVNVNWLSVHRNDEIYNKENDNRPPIDVKVDNLNDSLVKFFSSLSKKFSEKIIDFQKEILLSILTPETEDKILKFGNDINVDKEKKALEAIFEVLGVKEVKIKAKIQQHFDRFNKANEYLHDPTNSAITPKHFASLLNVWRSHALVVEYEALQDIKHEIFSQQNKFIDLLNQLFEKKKLSSYQIEMN
;
A
#
# COMPACT_ATOMS: atom_id res chain seq x y z
N MET A 1 -6.55 -41.32 -21.29
CA MET A 1 -6.19 -40.14 -20.50
C MET A 1 -6.96 -40.13 -19.20
N HIS A 2 -6.32 -39.65 -18.14
CA HIS A 2 -6.88 -39.59 -16.80
C HIS A 2 -7.48 -38.20 -16.52
N ILE A 3 -8.43 -38.15 -15.59
CA ILE A 3 -9.05 -36.94 -15.07
C ILE A 3 -8.64 -36.75 -13.61
N ILE A 4 -8.69 -35.51 -13.13
CA ILE A 4 -8.39 -35.18 -11.73
C ILE A 4 -9.51 -35.72 -10.83
N ASP A 5 -9.15 -36.49 -9.81
CA ASP A 5 -10.07 -37.00 -8.80
C ASP A 5 -10.00 -36.16 -7.52
N LYS A 6 -8.78 -35.86 -7.08
CA LYS A 6 -8.53 -35.17 -5.82
C LYS A 6 -7.25 -34.34 -5.92
N ILE A 7 -7.27 -33.18 -5.30
CA ILE A 7 -6.10 -32.32 -5.10
C ILE A 7 -5.92 -32.14 -3.59
N ASP A 8 -4.71 -32.38 -3.10
CA ASP A 8 -4.31 -32.19 -1.71
C ASP A 8 -3.13 -31.22 -1.67
N ILE A 9 -3.31 -30.05 -1.07
CA ILE A 9 -2.28 -29.02 -0.95
C ILE A 9 -1.97 -28.83 0.53
N LYS A 10 -0.69 -28.93 0.87
CA LYS A 10 -0.20 -28.69 2.22
C LYS A 10 0.53 -27.37 2.32
N ASN A 11 0.24 -26.67 3.42
CA ASN A 11 0.97 -25.50 3.89
C ASN A 11 1.01 -24.35 2.86
N LEU A 12 -0.10 -24.12 2.16
CA LEU A 12 -0.25 -22.98 1.26
C LEU A 12 -0.16 -21.68 2.08
N TRP A 13 0.75 -20.79 1.71
CA TRP A 13 1.07 -19.54 2.42
C TRP A 13 1.39 -19.77 3.91
N GLY A 14 2.04 -20.87 4.24
CA GLY A 14 2.54 -21.15 5.58
C GLY A 14 1.47 -21.55 6.60
N THR A 15 0.19 -21.66 6.21
CA THR A 15 -0.91 -21.89 7.17
C THR A 15 -2.03 -22.80 6.67
N ASN A 16 -2.30 -22.84 5.36
CA ASN A 16 -3.53 -23.45 4.85
C ASN A 16 -3.30 -24.85 4.26
N ASN A 17 -4.05 -25.83 4.75
CA ASN A 17 -4.14 -27.16 4.14
C ASN A 17 -5.49 -27.26 3.41
N LEU A 18 -5.47 -27.67 2.15
CA LEU A 18 -6.64 -27.70 1.28
C LEU A 18 -6.79 -29.09 0.66
N ILE A 19 -7.98 -29.67 0.81
CA ILE A 19 -8.36 -30.91 0.14
C ILE A 19 -9.56 -30.60 -0.76
N ILE A 20 -9.39 -30.82 -2.06
CA ILE A 20 -10.40 -30.55 -3.08
C ILE A 20 -10.74 -31.86 -3.78
N SER A 21 -11.99 -32.28 -3.67
CA SER A 21 -12.53 -33.39 -4.47
C SER A 21 -13.10 -32.84 -5.77
N CYS A 22 -12.72 -33.46 -6.90
CA CYS A 22 -13.11 -33.00 -8.22
C CYS A 22 -14.19 -33.89 -8.84
N PHE A 23 -15.19 -33.24 -9.43
CA PHE A 23 -16.16 -33.86 -10.32
C PHE A 23 -15.57 -34.07 -11.71
N GLN A 24 -16.13 -35.02 -12.45
CA GLN A 24 -15.64 -35.42 -13.77
C GLN A 24 -15.82 -34.33 -14.82
N ASP A 25 -16.91 -33.55 -14.74
CA ASP A 25 -17.29 -32.63 -15.81
C ASP A 25 -16.83 -31.20 -15.50
N TYR A 26 -17.42 -30.56 -14.49
CA TYR A 26 -17.17 -29.17 -14.15
C TYR A 26 -16.92 -28.99 -12.66
N ASN A 27 -15.95 -28.13 -12.35
CA ASN A 27 -15.59 -27.77 -10.99
C ASN A 27 -15.56 -26.24 -10.88
N PHE A 28 -16.31 -25.68 -9.93
CA PHE A 28 -16.37 -24.25 -9.69
C PHE A 28 -15.75 -23.92 -8.34
N LEU A 29 -14.75 -23.04 -8.33
CA LEU A 29 -14.14 -22.51 -7.12
C LEU A 29 -14.76 -21.15 -6.80
N ILE A 30 -15.64 -21.11 -5.80
CA ILE A 30 -16.38 -19.93 -5.37
C ILE A 30 -15.87 -19.49 -4.00
N GLY A 31 -15.84 -18.17 -3.78
CA GLY A 31 -15.39 -17.57 -2.54
C GLY A 31 -15.36 -16.05 -2.67
N GLU A 32 -15.02 -15.35 -1.61
CA GLU A 32 -14.86 -13.89 -1.64
C GLU A 32 -13.63 -13.46 -2.44
N ASN A 33 -13.50 -12.18 -2.77
CA ASN A 33 -12.29 -11.66 -3.41
C ASN A 33 -11.11 -11.71 -2.42
N GLY A 34 -9.93 -12.08 -2.91
CA GLY A 34 -8.72 -12.18 -2.07
C GLY A 34 -8.56 -13.49 -1.28
N THR A 35 -9.47 -14.46 -1.41
CA THR A 35 -9.39 -15.75 -0.68
C THR A 35 -8.43 -16.78 -1.28
N GLY A 36 -7.71 -16.45 -2.35
CA GLY A 36 -6.70 -17.34 -2.95
C GLY A 36 -7.16 -18.31 -4.02
N LYS A 37 -8.41 -18.20 -4.49
CA LYS A 37 -8.95 -19.03 -5.60
C LYS A 37 -8.00 -19.09 -6.79
N THR A 38 -7.57 -17.95 -7.30
CA THR A 38 -6.66 -17.87 -8.46
C THR A 38 -5.31 -18.52 -8.17
N THR A 39 -4.80 -18.39 -6.95
CA THR A 39 -3.52 -19.00 -6.53
C THR A 39 -3.59 -20.52 -6.52
N VAL A 40 -4.68 -21.08 -5.99
CA VAL A 40 -4.92 -22.54 -6.01
C VAL A 40 -4.97 -23.06 -7.44
N ILE A 41 -5.72 -22.38 -8.32
CA ILE A 41 -5.82 -22.79 -9.73
C ILE A 41 -4.45 -22.68 -10.42
N ASN A 42 -3.72 -21.58 -10.21
CA ASN A 42 -2.38 -21.39 -10.76
C ASN A 42 -1.38 -22.44 -10.26
N LEU A 43 -1.48 -22.84 -9.00
CA LEU A 43 -0.63 -23.89 -8.43
C LEU A 43 -0.90 -25.25 -9.09
N VAL A 44 -2.18 -25.62 -9.23
CA VAL A 44 -2.59 -26.86 -9.93
C VAL A 44 -2.11 -26.84 -11.38
N ALA A 45 -2.30 -25.73 -12.09
CA ALA A 45 -1.85 -25.58 -13.46
C ALA A 45 -0.32 -25.65 -13.60
N ALA A 46 0.42 -25.02 -12.68
CA ALA A 46 1.87 -25.04 -12.69
C ALA A 46 2.42 -26.46 -12.42
N ALA A 47 1.81 -27.20 -11.48
CA ALA A 47 2.17 -28.58 -11.19
C ALA A 47 1.91 -29.51 -12.40
N LEU A 48 0.78 -29.35 -13.08
CA LEU A 48 0.44 -30.19 -14.24
C LEU A 48 1.24 -29.83 -15.51
N ARG A 49 1.76 -28.60 -15.61
CA ARG A 49 2.55 -28.14 -16.77
C ARG A 49 4.07 -28.17 -16.53
N ALA A 50 4.51 -28.68 -15.38
CA ALA A 50 5.91 -28.63 -14.97
C ALA A 50 6.51 -27.21 -15.02
N ASP A 51 5.73 -26.19 -14.66
CA ASP A 51 6.17 -24.79 -14.62
C ASP A 51 6.92 -24.50 -13.32
N PHE A 52 8.19 -24.90 -13.30
CA PHE A 52 9.07 -24.73 -12.14
C PHE A 52 9.24 -23.28 -11.69
N LYS A 53 9.16 -22.31 -12.63
CA LYS A 53 9.26 -20.89 -12.29
C LYS A 53 8.08 -20.45 -11.43
N LYS A 54 6.85 -20.82 -11.81
CA LYS A 54 5.64 -20.50 -11.01
C LYS A 54 5.61 -21.26 -9.70
N LEU A 55 6.01 -22.54 -9.68
CA LEU A 55 6.08 -23.34 -8.46
C LEU A 55 7.08 -22.78 -7.44
N ASP A 56 8.16 -22.19 -7.91
CA ASP A 56 9.11 -21.55 -7.01
C ASP A 56 8.56 -20.28 -6.34
N GLN A 57 7.70 -19.53 -7.02
CA GLN A 57 7.13 -18.29 -6.49
C GLN A 57 6.01 -18.53 -5.48
N ILE A 58 5.20 -19.57 -5.68
CA ILE A 58 4.09 -19.88 -4.81
C ILE A 58 4.65 -20.50 -3.52
N GLU A 59 4.21 -19.99 -2.37
CA GLU A 59 4.56 -20.55 -1.07
C GLU A 59 3.62 -21.73 -0.75
N PHE A 60 4.16 -22.94 -0.80
CA PHE A 60 3.50 -24.19 -0.43
C PHE A 60 4.56 -25.23 -0.02
N GLU A 61 4.15 -26.31 0.66
CA GLU A 61 5.04 -27.41 1.04
C GLU A 61 4.90 -28.60 0.09
N SER A 62 3.67 -29.00 -0.22
CA SER A 62 3.41 -30.03 -1.22
C SER A 62 2.05 -29.88 -1.88
N ILE A 63 1.95 -30.37 -3.10
CA ILE A 63 0.68 -30.58 -3.81
C ILE A 63 0.68 -32.00 -4.38
N GLU A 64 -0.38 -32.76 -4.09
CA GLU A 64 -0.63 -34.08 -4.63
C GLU A 64 -1.92 -34.07 -5.45
N ILE A 65 -1.82 -34.44 -6.72
CA ILE A 65 -2.92 -34.53 -7.65
C ILE A 65 -3.16 -36.01 -7.95
N SER A 66 -4.25 -36.55 -7.39
CA SER A 66 -4.70 -37.91 -7.66
C SER A 66 -5.56 -37.93 -8.92
N LEU A 67 -5.30 -38.90 -9.78
CA LEU A 67 -5.94 -39.06 -11.07
C LEU A 67 -6.77 -40.35 -11.10
N LYS A 68 -7.84 -40.34 -11.88
CA LYS A 68 -8.68 -41.53 -12.15
C LYS A 68 -9.00 -41.64 -13.64
N THR A 69 -9.44 -42.82 -14.06
CA THR A 69 -10.02 -43.03 -15.38
C THR A 69 -11.20 -43.99 -15.27
N ASN A 70 -12.17 -43.85 -16.17
CA ASN A 70 -13.36 -44.72 -16.16
C ASN A 70 -13.05 -46.13 -16.72
N SER A 71 -11.96 -46.27 -17.49
CA SER A 71 -11.63 -47.51 -18.20
C SER A 71 -10.66 -48.44 -17.46
N SER A 72 -10.01 -47.98 -16.40
CA SER A 72 -8.96 -48.72 -15.68
C SER A 72 -9.03 -48.44 -14.18
N ARG A 73 -8.72 -49.46 -13.38
CA ARG A 73 -8.61 -49.33 -11.92
C ARG A 73 -7.30 -48.66 -11.46
N LYS A 74 -6.37 -48.38 -12.38
CA LYS A 74 -5.13 -47.67 -12.05
C LYS A 74 -5.44 -46.25 -11.58
N LYS A 75 -4.83 -45.85 -10.46
CA LYS A 75 -4.94 -44.52 -9.85
C LYS A 75 -3.56 -43.85 -9.87
N PRO A 76 -3.18 -43.22 -10.98
CA PRO A 76 -1.94 -42.47 -11.04
C PRO A 76 -1.99 -41.23 -10.14
N SER A 77 -0.83 -40.75 -9.72
CA SER A 77 -0.71 -39.55 -8.90
C SER A 77 0.52 -38.73 -9.31
N ILE A 78 0.38 -37.41 -9.27
CA ILE A 78 1.47 -36.46 -9.48
C ILE A 78 1.64 -35.70 -8.17
N LYS A 79 2.82 -35.79 -7.57
CA LYS A 79 3.13 -35.10 -6.33
C LYS A 79 4.33 -34.19 -6.52
N VAL A 80 4.19 -32.95 -6.08
CA VAL A 80 5.25 -31.94 -6.11
C VAL A 80 5.54 -31.54 -4.68
N MET A 81 6.80 -31.61 -4.28
CA MET A 81 7.26 -31.21 -2.95
C MET A 81 8.26 -30.08 -3.05
N LYS A 82 8.21 -29.18 -2.07
CA LYS A 82 9.11 -28.04 -1.94
C LYS A 82 9.88 -28.15 -0.64
N SER A 83 11.20 -28.32 -0.72
CA SER A 83 12.09 -28.41 0.44
C SER A 83 12.96 -27.15 0.52
N LYS A 84 13.02 -26.51 1.70
CA LYS A 84 13.97 -25.42 1.97
C LYS A 84 15.25 -26.03 2.56
N LYS A 85 16.37 -25.95 1.84
CA LYS A 85 17.68 -26.30 2.40
C LYS A 85 18.16 -25.17 3.32
N LYS A 86 18.74 -25.52 4.47
CA LYS A 86 19.20 -24.55 5.48
C LYS A 86 20.31 -23.62 4.96
N ASP A 87 21.09 -24.09 3.99
CA ASP A 87 22.29 -23.40 3.49
C ASP A 87 22.05 -22.64 2.18
N LEU A 88 20.84 -22.70 1.62
CA LEU A 88 20.49 -22.04 0.36
C LEU A 88 19.27 -21.12 0.57
N PRO A 89 19.27 -19.90 0.01
CA PRO A 89 18.14 -18.99 0.10
C PRO A 89 16.95 -19.40 -0.79
N PHE A 90 17.02 -20.55 -1.46
CA PHE A 90 16.04 -21.03 -2.44
C PHE A 90 15.46 -22.38 -2.02
N SER A 91 14.30 -22.74 -2.58
CA SER A 91 13.68 -24.03 -2.34
C SER A 91 13.91 -24.98 -3.51
N ASP A 92 14.13 -26.26 -3.19
CA ASP A 92 14.22 -27.34 -4.16
C ASP A 92 12.83 -27.90 -4.43
N ILE A 93 12.60 -28.28 -5.69
CA ILE A 93 11.31 -28.79 -6.15
C ILE A 93 11.54 -30.21 -6.64
N THR A 94 10.85 -31.18 -6.04
CA THR A 94 10.91 -32.59 -6.45
C THR A 94 9.56 -33.05 -6.96
N TYR A 95 9.57 -33.84 -8.03
CA TYR A 95 8.39 -34.48 -8.59
C TYR A 95 8.42 -35.98 -8.32
N GLU A 96 7.32 -36.51 -7.80
CA GLU A 96 7.06 -37.94 -7.70
C GLU A 96 5.85 -38.27 -8.58
N ILE A 97 6.05 -39.03 -9.65
CA ILE A 97 4.99 -39.42 -10.58
C ILE A 97 4.76 -40.94 -10.44
N LYS A 98 3.53 -41.32 -10.10
CA LYS A 98 3.11 -42.73 -10.03
C LYS A 98 2.14 -43.03 -11.15
N GLN A 99 2.39 -44.11 -11.89
CA GLN A 99 1.50 -44.62 -12.94
C GLN A 99 0.37 -45.51 -12.36
N SER A 100 0.59 -46.09 -11.17
CA SER A 100 -0.37 -46.89 -10.42
C SER A 100 -0.09 -46.78 -8.91
N GLN A 101 -1.10 -47.05 -8.07
CA GLN A 101 -0.98 -46.98 -6.62
C GLN A 101 0.08 -47.94 -6.04
N SER A 102 0.34 -49.05 -6.73
CA SER A 102 1.29 -50.10 -6.32
C SER A 102 2.62 -50.05 -7.06
N GLU A 103 2.80 -49.14 -8.01
CA GLU A 103 4.07 -48.99 -8.75
C GLU A 103 4.98 -47.99 -8.03
N ASP A 104 6.29 -48.20 -8.11
CA ASP A 104 7.28 -47.28 -7.55
C ASP A 104 7.23 -45.94 -8.30
N PRO A 105 7.36 -44.80 -7.59
CA PRO A 105 7.31 -43.49 -8.20
C PRO A 105 8.55 -43.25 -9.08
N GLU A 106 8.32 -42.68 -10.27
CA GLU A 106 9.39 -42.00 -11.00
C GLU A 106 9.69 -40.68 -10.29
N ILE A 107 10.91 -40.57 -9.74
CA ILE A 107 11.37 -39.40 -8.99
C ILE A 107 12.19 -38.52 -9.93
N PHE A 108 11.81 -37.25 -10.04
CA PHE A 108 12.58 -36.24 -10.74
C PHE A 108 13.06 -35.22 -9.71
N ASP A 109 14.33 -35.37 -9.32
CA ASP A 109 15.01 -34.46 -8.41
C ASP A 109 15.90 -33.49 -9.20
N LEU A 110 15.73 -32.20 -8.93
CA LEU A 110 16.51 -31.12 -9.55
C LEU A 110 17.94 -31.02 -9.00
N ASP A 111 18.25 -31.73 -7.91
CA ASP A 111 19.49 -31.56 -7.14
C ASP A 111 20.65 -32.48 -7.53
N GLU A 112 20.39 -33.60 -8.21
CA GLU A 112 21.39 -34.67 -8.42
C GLU A 112 22.64 -34.21 -9.21
N LEU A 113 22.56 -33.08 -9.92
CA LEU A 113 23.66 -32.47 -10.70
C LEU A 113 24.18 -31.14 -10.13
N GLU A 114 23.65 -30.66 -9.01
CA GLU A 114 24.03 -29.35 -8.45
C GLU A 114 25.45 -29.36 -7.87
N SER A 115 25.81 -30.47 -7.23
CA SER A 115 27.13 -30.75 -6.70
C SER A 115 28.21 -30.55 -7.77
N GLU A 116 28.08 -31.17 -8.95
CA GLU A 116 29.10 -31.08 -10.01
C GLU A 116 29.26 -29.68 -10.65
N ARG A 117 28.20 -28.87 -10.69
CA ARG A 117 28.19 -27.60 -11.45
C ARG A 117 28.55 -26.37 -10.61
N ILE A 118 28.29 -26.41 -9.30
CA ILE A 118 28.78 -25.38 -8.36
C ILE A 118 30.32 -25.31 -8.42
N TYR A 119 31.00 -26.44 -8.62
CA TYR A 119 32.47 -26.48 -8.79
C TYR A 119 32.98 -25.76 -10.05
N ARG A 120 32.11 -25.41 -11.02
CA ARG A 120 32.50 -24.75 -12.28
C ARG A 120 32.31 -23.22 -12.27
N GLY A 121 31.95 -22.62 -11.14
CA GLY A 121 31.94 -21.15 -10.96
C GLY A 121 30.79 -20.40 -11.64
N PHE A 122 29.71 -21.09 -12.04
CA PHE A 122 28.52 -20.42 -12.58
C PHE A 122 27.73 -19.70 -11.48
N SER A 123 27.06 -18.60 -11.85
CA SER A 123 26.12 -17.95 -10.93
C SER A 123 24.92 -18.86 -10.62
N VAL A 124 24.51 -18.91 -9.35
CA VAL A 124 23.44 -19.81 -8.86
C VAL A 124 22.12 -19.56 -9.60
N ARG A 125 21.81 -18.29 -9.94
CA ARG A 125 20.62 -17.93 -10.71
C ARG A 125 20.63 -18.48 -12.14
N MET A 126 21.77 -18.41 -12.83
CA MET A 126 21.90 -18.88 -14.22
C MET A 126 21.84 -20.41 -14.30
N LEU A 127 22.47 -21.11 -13.34
CA LEU A 127 22.36 -22.57 -13.23
C LEU A 127 20.90 -23.02 -13.08
N ARG A 128 20.12 -22.27 -12.31
CA ARG A 128 18.71 -22.57 -12.05
C ARG A 128 17.83 -22.44 -13.29
N GLU A 129 17.98 -21.35 -14.06
CA GLU A 129 17.22 -21.18 -15.30
C GLU A 129 17.54 -22.26 -16.33
N MET A 130 18.83 -22.63 -16.45
CA MET A 130 19.25 -23.73 -17.30
C MET A 130 18.65 -25.08 -16.85
N LYS A 131 18.61 -25.34 -15.54
CA LYS A 131 17.99 -26.54 -14.96
C LYS A 131 16.49 -26.61 -15.24
N TYR A 132 15.76 -25.52 -14.99
CA TYR A 132 14.32 -25.46 -15.25
C TYR A 132 14.00 -25.77 -16.70
N ASN A 133 14.76 -25.23 -17.65
CA ASN A 133 14.56 -25.52 -19.06
C ASN A 133 14.86 -26.98 -19.42
N HIS A 134 15.88 -27.60 -18.80
CA HIS A 134 16.25 -28.99 -19.09
C HIS A 134 15.26 -30.01 -18.50
N TYR A 135 14.90 -29.85 -17.22
CA TYR A 135 14.02 -30.79 -16.50
C TYR A 135 12.53 -30.58 -16.78
N SER A 136 12.11 -29.35 -17.13
CA SER A 136 10.70 -29.10 -17.52
C SER A 136 10.26 -30.02 -18.65
N SER A 137 11.11 -30.25 -19.65
CA SER A 137 10.76 -31.09 -20.80
C SER A 137 10.54 -32.55 -20.41
N SER A 138 11.41 -33.14 -19.58
CA SER A 138 11.28 -34.56 -19.17
C SER A 138 10.08 -34.79 -18.25
N VAL A 139 9.89 -33.92 -17.26
CA VAL A 139 8.75 -33.99 -16.34
C VAL A 139 7.45 -33.73 -17.08
N TYR A 140 7.41 -32.72 -17.95
CA TYR A 140 6.26 -32.43 -18.80
C TYR A 140 5.88 -33.64 -19.65
N ASN A 141 6.84 -34.28 -20.32
CA ASN A 141 6.59 -35.48 -21.13
C ASN A 141 6.06 -36.66 -20.30
N ALA A 142 6.47 -36.79 -19.03
CA ALA A 142 5.93 -37.82 -18.13
C ALA A 142 4.48 -37.51 -17.72
N ILE A 143 4.16 -36.25 -17.45
CA ILE A 143 2.81 -35.80 -17.08
C ILE A 143 1.85 -35.84 -18.28
N GLU A 144 2.30 -35.48 -19.48
CA GLU A 144 1.48 -35.44 -20.71
C GLU A 144 0.94 -36.83 -21.09
N LYS A 145 1.67 -37.91 -20.73
CA LYS A 145 1.19 -39.29 -20.87
C LYS A 145 -0.03 -39.58 -19.99
N LEU A 146 -0.17 -38.88 -18.86
CA LEU A 146 -1.24 -39.08 -17.89
C LEU A 146 -2.44 -38.19 -18.18
N VAL A 147 -2.21 -36.89 -18.41
CA VAL A 147 -3.25 -35.85 -18.45
C VAL A 147 -3.02 -34.91 -19.63
N ASN A 148 -4.10 -34.54 -20.33
CA ASN A 148 -4.09 -33.41 -21.26
C ASN A 148 -4.50 -32.14 -20.54
N VAL A 149 -3.64 -31.13 -20.54
CA VAL A 149 -3.85 -29.90 -19.79
C VAL A 149 -3.99 -28.75 -20.79
N ASN A 150 -5.22 -28.27 -20.98
CA ASN A 150 -5.45 -27.01 -21.66
C ASN A 150 -5.62 -25.89 -20.63
N TRP A 151 -4.71 -24.92 -20.65
CA TRP A 151 -4.72 -23.79 -19.73
C TRP A 151 -5.09 -22.51 -20.49
N LEU A 152 -6.32 -22.04 -20.32
CA LEU A 152 -6.75 -20.74 -20.80
C LEU A 152 -6.70 -19.75 -19.64
N SER A 153 -5.64 -18.96 -19.58
CA SER A 153 -5.54 -17.84 -18.66
C SER A 153 -6.60 -16.79 -19.02
N VAL A 154 -7.49 -16.43 -18.10
CA VAL A 154 -8.42 -15.30 -18.29
C VAL A 154 -7.70 -13.95 -18.07
N HIS A 155 -6.41 -13.97 -17.72
CA HIS A 155 -5.61 -12.76 -17.61
C HIS A 155 -5.40 -12.15 -18.99
N ARG A 156 -6.07 -11.02 -19.23
CA ARG A 156 -6.07 -10.26 -20.50
C ARG A 156 -4.69 -9.66 -20.89
N ASN A 157 -3.57 -10.11 -20.31
CA ASN A 157 -2.30 -9.41 -20.48
C ASN A 157 -1.03 -10.26 -20.38
N ASP A 158 -1.11 -11.57 -20.60
CA ASP A 158 0.09 -12.43 -20.58
C ASP A 158 1.06 -12.15 -21.76
N GLU A 159 0.68 -11.32 -22.75
CA GLU A 159 1.49 -11.15 -23.99
C GLU A 159 2.30 -9.84 -24.10
N ILE A 160 2.08 -8.82 -23.26
CA ILE A 160 2.66 -7.47 -23.51
C ILE A 160 3.83 -7.10 -22.57
N TYR A 161 4.05 -7.82 -21.48
CA TYR A 161 5.13 -7.49 -20.53
C TYR A 161 6.32 -8.45 -20.61
N ASN A 162 6.94 -8.53 -21.80
CA ASN A 162 8.33 -8.96 -21.92
C ASN A 162 9.28 -7.85 -21.42
N LYS A 163 9.30 -7.61 -20.11
CA LYS A 163 10.55 -7.22 -19.44
C LYS A 163 11.11 -8.52 -18.90
N GLU A 164 12.13 -9.06 -19.58
CA GLU A 164 12.71 -10.41 -19.45
C GLU A 164 13.16 -10.86 -18.03
N ASN A 165 12.86 -10.10 -16.97
CA ASN A 165 13.28 -10.41 -15.61
C ASN A 165 12.20 -10.15 -14.53
N ASP A 166 10.98 -9.73 -14.89
CA ASP A 166 9.91 -9.48 -13.91
C ASP A 166 8.81 -10.54 -14.03
N ASN A 167 8.99 -11.65 -13.28
CA ASN A 167 8.04 -12.76 -13.26
C ASN A 167 6.86 -12.51 -12.31
N ARG A 168 6.60 -11.27 -11.88
CA ARG A 168 5.46 -10.96 -11.01
C ARG A 168 4.15 -10.97 -11.81
N PRO A 169 3.02 -11.33 -11.19
CA PRO A 169 1.70 -11.21 -11.81
C PRO A 169 1.51 -9.81 -12.43
N PRO A 170 0.93 -9.68 -13.64
CA PRO A 170 0.71 -8.38 -14.28
C PRO A 170 -0.09 -7.39 -13.43
N ILE A 171 -0.95 -7.91 -12.54
CA ILE A 171 -1.69 -7.10 -11.59
C ILE A 171 -0.78 -6.45 -10.54
N ASP A 172 0.22 -7.17 -10.03
CA ASP A 172 1.16 -6.66 -9.04
C ASP A 172 2.06 -5.60 -9.67
N VAL A 173 2.54 -5.84 -10.89
CA VAL A 173 3.28 -4.84 -11.68
C VAL A 173 2.43 -3.59 -11.90
N LYS A 174 1.13 -3.75 -12.17
CA LYS A 174 0.23 -2.60 -12.35
C LYS A 174 0.01 -1.86 -11.03
N VAL A 175 -0.12 -2.57 -9.91
CA VAL A 175 -0.26 -1.99 -8.57
C VAL A 175 0.97 -1.15 -8.22
N ASP A 176 2.17 -1.65 -8.47
CA ASP A 176 3.41 -0.91 -8.23
C ASP A 176 3.48 0.36 -9.07
N ASN A 177 3.20 0.25 -10.37
CA ASN A 177 3.19 1.40 -11.27
C ASN A 177 2.16 2.46 -10.83
N LEU A 178 1.00 2.02 -10.33
CA LEU A 178 -0.02 2.92 -9.78
C LEU A 178 0.47 3.57 -8.49
N ASN A 179 1.11 2.81 -7.60
CA ASN A 179 1.69 3.33 -6.37
C ASN A 179 2.75 4.41 -6.67
N ASP A 180 3.68 4.14 -7.56
CA ASP A 180 4.70 5.12 -7.99
C ASP A 180 4.06 6.39 -8.57
N SER A 181 2.99 6.23 -9.36
CA SER A 181 2.26 7.35 -9.94
C SER A 181 1.55 8.18 -8.86
N LEU A 182 0.95 7.52 -7.86
CA LEU A 182 0.29 8.17 -6.73
C LEU A 182 1.29 8.92 -5.84
N VAL A 183 2.44 8.32 -5.54
CA VAL A 183 3.51 8.96 -4.76
C VAL A 183 3.98 10.23 -5.47
N LYS A 184 4.25 10.17 -6.77
CA LYS A 184 4.63 11.35 -7.58
C LYS A 184 3.54 12.42 -7.56
N PHE A 185 2.29 12.02 -7.73
CA PHE A 185 1.16 12.94 -7.69
C PHE A 185 1.01 13.63 -6.32
N PHE A 186 1.01 12.88 -5.22
CA PHE A 186 0.91 13.45 -3.87
C PHE A 186 2.11 14.33 -3.53
N SER A 187 3.32 13.96 -3.96
CA SER A 187 4.51 14.80 -3.82
C SER A 187 4.36 16.14 -4.55
N SER A 188 3.74 16.13 -5.74
CA SER A 188 3.44 17.34 -6.48
C SER A 188 2.41 18.25 -5.78
N LEU A 189 1.41 17.66 -5.10
CA LEU A 189 0.44 18.41 -4.29
C LEU A 189 1.11 19.04 -3.07
N SER A 190 1.94 18.27 -2.37
CA SER A 190 2.72 18.79 -1.22
C SER A 190 3.61 19.95 -1.64
N LYS A 191 4.31 19.84 -2.79
CA LYS A 191 5.13 20.93 -3.32
C LYS A 191 4.29 22.19 -3.59
N LYS A 192 3.13 22.06 -4.23
CA LYS A 192 2.22 23.19 -4.48
C LYS A 192 1.77 23.85 -3.18
N PHE A 193 1.48 23.06 -2.15
CA PHE A 193 1.08 23.60 -0.86
C PHE A 193 2.24 24.32 -0.15
N SER A 194 3.46 23.77 -0.19
CA SER A 194 4.65 24.44 0.35
C SER A 194 4.93 25.78 -0.31
N GLU A 195 4.74 25.88 -1.63
CA GLU A 195 4.84 27.17 -2.35
C GLU A 195 3.83 28.20 -1.79
N LYS A 196 2.60 27.76 -1.46
CA LYS A 196 1.58 28.61 -0.83
C LYS A 196 1.90 29.01 0.60
N ILE A 197 2.55 28.14 1.38
CA ILE A 197 3.06 28.51 2.72
C ILE A 197 4.11 29.60 2.60
N ILE A 198 5.01 29.52 1.62
CA ILE A 198 6.04 30.56 1.40
C ILE A 198 5.38 31.90 1.04
N ASP A 199 4.36 31.89 0.18
CA ASP A 199 3.63 33.11 -0.14
C ASP A 199 2.91 33.69 1.08
N PHE A 200 2.25 32.85 1.88
CA PHE A 200 1.67 33.25 3.16
C PHE A 200 2.71 33.89 4.11
N GLN A 201 3.90 33.32 4.25
CA GLN A 201 4.96 33.92 5.07
C GLN A 201 5.38 35.31 4.58
N LYS A 202 5.39 35.55 3.25
CA LYS A 202 5.67 36.87 2.69
C LYS A 202 4.55 37.86 3.00
N GLU A 203 3.30 37.46 2.84
CA GLU A 203 2.14 38.31 3.14
C GLU A 203 2.11 38.72 4.62
N ILE A 204 2.41 37.79 5.54
CA ILE A 204 2.57 38.10 6.97
C ILE A 204 3.63 39.19 7.20
N LEU A 205 4.79 39.09 6.54
CA LEU A 205 5.86 40.07 6.70
C LEU A 205 5.45 41.45 6.14
N LEU A 206 4.68 41.47 5.05
CA LEU A 206 4.16 42.69 4.45
C LEU A 206 3.07 43.32 5.32
N SER A 207 2.16 42.54 5.91
CA SER A 207 1.07 43.03 6.76
C SER A 207 1.57 43.67 8.06
N ILE A 208 2.75 43.28 8.54
CA ILE A 208 3.42 43.95 9.68
C ILE A 208 3.85 45.38 9.33
N LEU A 209 4.21 45.63 8.07
CA LEU A 209 4.74 46.92 7.60
C LEU A 209 3.64 47.89 7.14
N THR A 210 2.43 47.39 6.86
CA THR A 210 1.32 48.23 6.40
C THR A 210 0.68 49.01 7.56
N PRO A 211 0.64 50.36 7.48
CA PRO A 211 -0.07 51.18 8.46
C PRO A 211 -1.57 51.07 8.23
N GLU A 212 -2.33 50.97 9.33
CA GLU A 212 -3.77 50.74 9.29
C GLU A 212 -4.54 51.85 10.01
N THR A 213 -5.75 52.11 9.54
CA THR A 213 -6.56 53.27 9.97
C THR A 213 -7.24 53.03 11.32
N GLU A 214 -7.22 54.03 12.20
CA GLU A 214 -7.78 53.99 13.57
C GLU A 214 -9.22 53.46 13.64
N ASP A 215 -10.08 53.85 12.68
CA ASP A 215 -11.49 53.44 12.63
C ASP A 215 -11.70 51.92 12.48
N LYS A 216 -10.80 51.23 11.78
CA LYS A 216 -10.89 49.77 11.59
C LYS A 216 -10.54 49.01 12.86
N ILE A 217 -9.58 49.55 13.63
CA ILE A 217 -9.07 48.93 14.86
C ILE A 217 -10.16 48.98 15.95
N LEU A 218 -10.87 50.10 16.05
CA LEU A 218 -11.95 50.28 17.04
C LEU A 218 -13.18 49.43 16.74
N LYS A 219 -13.57 49.28 15.47
CA LYS A 219 -14.70 48.40 15.08
C LYS A 219 -14.41 46.93 15.37
N PHE A 220 -13.19 46.50 15.12
CA PHE A 220 -12.76 45.12 15.36
C PHE A 220 -12.87 44.70 16.84
N GLY A 221 -12.62 45.62 17.78
CA GLY A 221 -12.71 45.33 19.22
C GLY A 221 -14.08 44.82 19.69
N ASN A 222 -15.14 45.10 18.93
CA ASN A 222 -16.52 44.73 19.28
C ASN A 222 -16.94 43.35 18.75
N ASP A 223 -16.34 42.86 17.65
CA ASP A 223 -16.83 41.70 16.90
C ASP A 223 -15.95 40.44 17.03
N ILE A 224 -14.83 40.53 17.75
CA ILE A 224 -13.82 39.47 17.83
C ILE A 224 -14.26 38.29 18.72
N ASN A 225 -14.08 37.06 18.22
CA ASN A 225 -14.16 35.84 19.04
C ASN A 225 -12.76 35.42 19.51
N VAL A 226 -12.42 35.79 20.74
CA VAL A 226 -11.10 35.57 21.36
C VAL A 226 -10.68 34.08 21.38
N ASP A 227 -11.61 33.16 21.61
CA ASP A 227 -11.27 31.73 21.70
C ASP A 227 -10.94 31.12 20.33
N LYS A 228 -11.66 31.54 19.28
CA LYS A 228 -11.37 31.14 17.89
C LYS A 228 -9.99 31.66 17.46
N GLU A 229 -9.71 32.92 17.75
CA GLU A 229 -8.43 33.58 17.46
C GLU A 229 -7.24 32.92 18.14
N LYS A 230 -7.37 32.60 19.43
CA LYS A 230 -6.32 31.88 20.17
C LYS A 230 -5.95 30.55 19.51
N LYS A 231 -6.95 29.74 19.16
CA LYS A 231 -6.74 28.44 18.52
C LYS A 231 -6.10 28.58 17.13
N ALA A 232 -6.54 29.56 16.35
CA ALA A 232 -5.96 29.82 15.04
C ALA A 232 -4.49 30.26 15.15
N LEU A 233 -4.16 31.14 16.11
CA LEU A 233 -2.79 31.55 16.35
C LEU A 233 -1.90 30.40 16.82
N GLU A 234 -2.39 29.53 17.70
CA GLU A 234 -1.67 28.30 18.08
C GLU A 234 -1.35 27.44 16.85
N ALA A 235 -2.33 27.22 15.97
CA ALA A 235 -2.14 26.44 14.74
C ALA A 235 -1.21 27.13 13.73
N ILE A 236 -1.21 28.47 13.64
CA ILE A 236 -0.25 29.23 12.82
C ILE A 236 1.18 28.99 13.32
N PHE A 237 1.41 29.09 14.63
CA PHE A 237 2.74 28.87 15.19
C PHE A 237 3.25 27.43 15.01
N GLU A 238 2.34 26.46 15.02
CA GLU A 238 2.63 25.07 14.69
C GLU A 238 3.05 24.92 13.21
N VAL A 239 2.30 25.51 12.28
CA VAL A 239 2.65 25.53 10.84
C VAL A 239 3.98 26.23 10.57
N LEU A 240 4.35 27.21 11.40
CA LEU A 240 5.65 27.91 11.34
C LEU A 240 6.77 27.17 12.08
N GLY A 241 6.51 26.01 12.68
CA GLY A 241 7.52 25.15 13.33
C GLY A 241 8.03 25.65 14.68
N VAL A 242 7.24 26.45 15.42
CA VAL A 242 7.67 27.04 16.70
C VAL A 242 7.19 26.19 17.89
N LYS A 243 8.09 25.88 18.85
CA LYS A 243 7.79 25.01 20.02
C LYS A 243 6.69 25.55 20.94
N GLU A 244 5.65 24.74 21.18
CA GLU A 244 4.36 25.11 21.81
C GLU A 244 4.43 25.72 23.23
N VAL A 245 5.29 25.21 24.12
CA VAL A 245 5.14 25.44 25.57
C VAL A 245 5.27 26.91 25.98
N LYS A 246 6.12 27.69 25.30
CA LYS A 246 6.30 29.12 25.60
C LYS A 246 5.30 30.03 24.86
N ILE A 247 4.61 29.50 23.85
CA ILE A 247 3.74 30.27 22.95
C ILE A 247 2.35 30.41 23.56
N LYS A 248 1.77 29.32 24.07
CA LYS A 248 0.42 29.33 24.67
C LYS A 248 0.31 30.36 25.81
N ALA A 249 1.34 30.44 26.66
CA ALA A 249 1.41 31.44 27.72
C ALA A 249 1.48 32.89 27.17
N LYS A 250 2.22 33.13 26.08
CA LYS A 250 2.32 34.45 25.45
C LYS A 250 1.02 34.85 24.75
N ILE A 251 0.38 33.91 24.06
CA ILE A 251 -0.94 34.10 23.43
C ILE A 251 -1.97 34.45 24.51
N GLN A 252 -1.99 33.72 25.62
CA GLN A 252 -2.91 34.02 26.72
C GLN A 252 -2.67 35.44 27.27
N GLN A 253 -1.43 35.79 27.58
CA GLN A 253 -1.10 37.14 28.05
C GLN A 253 -1.45 38.25 27.05
N HIS A 254 -1.35 37.96 25.74
CA HIS A 254 -1.70 38.88 24.67
C HIS A 254 -3.20 39.20 24.70
N PHE A 255 -4.06 38.18 24.77
CA PHE A 255 -5.51 38.37 24.86
C PHE A 255 -6.00 38.87 26.22
N ASP A 256 -5.31 38.54 27.33
CA ASP A 256 -5.64 39.10 28.65
C ASP A 256 -5.45 40.63 28.68
N ARG A 257 -4.43 41.15 27.97
CA ARG A 257 -4.20 42.60 27.84
C ARG A 257 -5.25 43.27 26.97
N PHE A 258 -5.70 42.57 25.93
CA PHE A 258 -6.78 43.03 25.07
C PHE A 258 -8.12 43.10 25.79
N ASN A 259 -8.51 42.04 26.51
CA ASN A 259 -9.76 42.02 27.28
C ASN A 259 -9.81 43.19 28.27
N LYS A 260 -8.71 43.43 29.00
CA LYS A 260 -8.59 44.62 29.86
C LYS A 260 -8.76 45.92 29.09
N ALA A 261 -8.06 46.08 27.96
CA ALA A 261 -8.19 47.29 27.13
C ALA A 261 -9.60 47.49 26.56
N ASN A 262 -10.31 46.40 26.25
CA ASN A 262 -11.68 46.43 25.74
C ASN A 262 -12.70 46.78 26.85
N GLU A 263 -12.49 46.28 28.07
CA GLU A 263 -13.29 46.66 29.25
C GLU A 263 -13.19 48.18 29.51
N TYR A 264 -12.00 48.78 29.42
CA TYR A 264 -11.81 50.24 29.55
C TYR A 264 -12.45 51.06 28.43
N LEU A 265 -12.64 50.48 27.24
CA LEU A 265 -13.36 51.12 26.13
C LEU A 265 -14.88 51.19 26.37
N HIS A 266 -15.42 50.26 27.16
CA HIS A 266 -16.85 50.10 27.40
C HIS A 266 -17.31 50.58 28.80
N ASP A 267 -16.39 50.96 29.69
CA ASP A 267 -16.72 51.46 31.03
C ASP A 267 -17.19 52.94 30.97
N PRO A 268 -18.44 53.25 31.37
CA PRO A 268 -18.99 54.60 31.34
C PRO A 268 -18.45 55.54 32.46
N THR A 269 -17.61 55.08 33.39
CA THR A 269 -17.30 55.81 34.64
C THR A 269 -15.85 56.23 34.95
N ASN A 270 -14.84 55.96 34.11
CA ASN A 270 -13.59 56.77 33.99
C ASN A 270 -12.50 56.05 33.19
N SER A 271 -11.88 56.74 32.24
CA SER A 271 -10.50 57.28 32.29
C SER A 271 -9.96 57.37 30.86
N ALA A 272 -9.21 58.43 30.55
CA ALA A 272 -8.69 58.65 29.20
C ALA A 272 -7.92 57.41 28.69
N ILE A 273 -8.28 56.93 27.48
CA ILE A 273 -7.61 55.80 26.83
C ILE A 273 -6.11 56.08 26.82
N THR A 274 -5.34 55.29 27.57
CA THR A 274 -3.89 55.44 27.58
C THR A 274 -3.30 54.87 26.29
N PRO A 275 -2.13 55.37 25.82
CA PRO A 275 -1.42 54.81 24.68
C PRO A 275 -1.17 53.29 24.79
N LYS A 276 -1.10 52.77 26.01
CA LYS A 276 -0.92 51.34 26.30
C LYS A 276 -2.16 50.50 25.97
N HIS A 277 -3.37 51.04 26.18
CA HIS A 277 -4.61 50.38 25.80
C HIS A 277 -4.76 50.35 24.28
N PHE A 278 -4.49 51.48 23.61
CA PHE A 278 -4.48 51.56 22.15
C PHE A 278 -3.48 50.59 21.51
N ALA A 279 -2.24 50.53 22.03
CA ALA A 279 -1.23 49.58 21.58
C ALA A 279 -1.67 48.11 21.75
N SER A 280 -2.47 47.80 22.78
CA SER A 280 -2.98 46.43 22.99
C SER A 280 -4.03 46.05 21.96
N LEU A 281 -4.94 46.98 21.63
CA LEU A 281 -5.96 46.80 20.58
C LEU A 281 -5.33 46.64 19.20
N LEU A 282 -4.37 47.52 18.86
CA LEU A 282 -3.64 47.46 17.59
C LEU A 282 -2.91 46.12 17.41
N ASN A 283 -2.31 45.60 18.48
CA ASN A 283 -1.56 44.34 18.41
C ASN A 283 -2.48 43.12 18.19
N VAL A 284 -3.67 43.09 18.80
CA VAL A 284 -4.65 42.01 18.53
C VAL A 284 -5.29 42.15 17.16
N TRP A 285 -5.55 43.38 16.73
CA TRP A 285 -6.02 43.63 15.37
C TRP A 285 -5.03 43.09 14.32
N ARG A 286 -3.72 43.29 14.55
CA ARG A 286 -2.66 42.70 13.72
C ARG A 286 -2.66 41.18 13.79
N SER A 287 -2.85 40.58 14.96
CA SER A 287 -2.91 39.11 15.07
C SER A 287 -4.11 38.54 14.33
N HIS A 288 -5.23 39.24 14.31
CA HIS A 288 -6.42 38.85 13.57
C HIS A 288 -6.21 38.88 12.05
N ALA A 289 -5.50 39.89 11.53
CA ALA A 289 -5.12 39.90 10.11
C ALA A 289 -4.35 38.62 9.72
N LEU A 290 -3.47 38.12 10.59
CA LEU A 290 -2.77 36.85 10.38
C LEU A 290 -3.73 35.65 10.39
N VAL A 291 -4.73 35.66 11.27
CA VAL A 291 -5.76 34.60 11.33
C VAL A 291 -6.59 34.57 10.05
N VAL A 292 -6.97 35.72 9.50
CA VAL A 292 -7.71 35.81 8.23
C VAL A 292 -6.87 35.24 7.07
N GLU A 293 -5.60 35.61 6.97
CA GLU A 293 -4.69 35.05 5.96
C GLU A 293 -4.50 33.53 6.12
N TYR A 294 -4.47 33.04 7.36
CA TYR A 294 -4.37 31.62 7.66
C TYR A 294 -5.63 30.84 7.28
N GLU A 295 -6.82 31.39 7.51
CA GLU A 295 -8.08 30.77 7.08
C GLU A 295 -8.10 30.62 5.54
N ALA A 296 -7.68 31.65 4.80
CA ALA A 296 -7.54 31.56 3.35
C ALA A 296 -6.53 30.48 2.91
N LEU A 297 -5.42 30.31 3.66
CA LEU A 297 -4.46 29.23 3.40
C LEU A 297 -5.07 27.84 3.65
N GLN A 298 -5.96 27.68 4.63
CA GLN A 298 -6.67 26.42 4.87
C GLN A 298 -7.63 26.07 3.72
N ASP A 299 -8.33 27.06 3.17
CA ASP A 299 -9.20 26.84 2.01
C ASP A 299 -8.39 26.34 0.80
N ILE A 300 -7.23 26.96 0.55
CA ILE A 300 -6.29 26.52 -0.49
C ILE A 300 -5.77 25.10 -0.21
N LYS A 301 -5.47 24.76 1.05
CA LYS A 301 -5.08 23.40 1.44
C LYS A 301 -6.18 22.40 1.07
N HIS A 302 -7.44 22.70 1.41
CA HIS A 302 -8.57 21.83 1.09
C HIS A 302 -8.76 21.65 -0.42
N GLU A 303 -8.56 22.69 -1.20
CA GLU A 303 -8.63 22.63 -2.67
C GLU A 303 -7.51 21.75 -3.26
N ILE A 304 -6.26 22.00 -2.87
CA ILE A 304 -5.08 21.27 -3.36
C ILE A 304 -5.19 19.77 -3.08
N PHE A 305 -5.60 19.41 -1.86
CA PHE A 305 -5.67 18.01 -1.43
C PHE A 305 -7.05 17.35 -1.66
N SER A 306 -8.00 18.06 -2.29
CA SER A 306 -9.35 17.55 -2.55
C SER A 306 -9.38 16.21 -3.27
N GLN A 307 -8.53 16.02 -4.28
CA GLN A 307 -8.44 14.78 -5.05
C GLN A 307 -7.85 13.62 -4.24
N GLN A 308 -6.86 13.91 -3.39
CA GLN A 308 -6.30 12.92 -2.48
C GLN A 308 -7.35 12.44 -1.46
N ASN A 309 -8.10 13.36 -0.87
CA ASN A 309 -9.15 13.03 0.08
C ASN A 309 -10.23 12.16 -0.56
N LYS A 310 -10.72 12.55 -1.75
CA LYS A 310 -11.70 11.73 -2.51
C LYS A 310 -11.19 10.33 -2.80
N PHE A 311 -9.91 10.19 -3.15
CA PHE A 311 -9.30 8.89 -3.37
C PHE A 311 -9.28 8.03 -2.10
N ILE A 312 -8.91 8.61 -0.97
CA ILE A 312 -8.90 7.90 0.33
C ILE A 312 -10.31 7.52 0.75
N ASP A 313 -11.29 8.40 0.54
CA ASP A 313 -12.70 8.13 0.85
C ASP A 313 -13.23 6.95 0.02
N LEU A 314 -12.94 6.94 -1.29
CA LEU A 314 -13.29 5.82 -2.16
C LEU A 314 -12.60 4.52 -1.72
N LEU A 315 -11.31 4.58 -1.38
CA LEU A 315 -10.61 3.40 -0.85
C LEU A 315 -11.26 2.90 0.44
N ASN A 316 -11.61 3.79 1.36
CA ASN A 316 -12.27 3.44 2.61
C ASN A 316 -13.64 2.80 2.40
N GLN A 317 -14.35 3.14 1.32
CA GLN A 317 -15.60 2.44 0.95
C GLN A 317 -15.36 0.99 0.51
N LEU A 318 -14.16 0.65 0.05
CA LEU A 318 -13.79 -0.72 -0.36
C LEU A 318 -13.35 -1.60 0.82
N PHE A 319 -13.10 -1.03 2.01
CA PHE A 319 -12.69 -1.76 3.20
C PHE A 319 -13.79 -1.77 4.27
N GLU A 320 -14.31 -2.96 4.61
CA GLU A 320 -15.41 -3.06 5.59
C GLU A 320 -14.94 -2.98 7.06
N LYS A 321 -13.70 -3.37 7.36
CA LYS A 321 -13.19 -3.52 8.75
C LYS A 321 -12.01 -2.62 9.10
N LYS A 322 -11.54 -1.79 8.17
CA LYS A 322 -10.36 -0.93 8.34
C LYS A 322 -10.63 0.42 7.71
N LYS A 323 -10.25 1.49 8.42
CA LYS A 323 -10.22 2.85 7.88
C LYS A 323 -8.76 3.25 7.68
N LEU A 324 -8.43 3.63 6.47
CA LEU A 324 -7.20 4.30 6.12
C LEU A 324 -7.37 5.79 6.40
N SER A 325 -6.45 6.36 7.17
CA SER A 325 -6.28 7.80 7.30
C SER A 325 -5.04 8.20 6.52
N SER A 326 -5.10 9.31 5.76
CA SER A 326 -3.86 9.99 5.38
C SER A 326 -3.19 10.45 6.67
N TYR A 327 -2.07 9.85 7.04
CA TYR A 327 -1.10 10.58 7.85
C TYR A 327 -0.65 11.77 7.00
N GLN A 328 -1.10 12.97 7.36
CA GLN A 328 -0.43 14.17 6.89
C GLN A 328 1.00 14.03 7.36
N ILE A 329 1.94 14.02 6.41
CA ILE A 329 3.34 14.24 6.73
C ILE A 329 3.36 15.64 7.30
N GLU A 330 3.35 15.75 8.62
CA GLU A 330 3.86 16.92 9.32
C GLU A 330 5.24 17.15 8.71
N MET A 331 5.36 18.18 7.88
CA MET A 331 6.65 18.62 7.39
C MET A 331 7.44 19.06 8.63
N ASN A 332 8.33 18.19 9.08
CA ASN A 332 9.47 18.61 9.91
C ASN A 332 10.40 19.52 9.12
#